data_AF-A0A4R2ZSP3-F1
#
_entry.id   AF-A0A4R2ZSP3-F1
#
_cell.length_a   1.000
_cell.length_b   1.000
_cell.length_c   1.000
_cell.angle_alpha   90.00
_cell.angle_beta   90.00
_cell.angle_gamma   90.00
#
_symmetry.space_group_name_H-M   'P 1'
#
loop_
_entity.id
_entity.type
_entity.pdbx_description
1 polymer ?
#
loop_
_entity_poly.entity_id
_entity_poly.type
_entity_poly.pdbx_seq_one_letter_code
_entity_poly.pdbx_strand_id
1 'polypeptide(L)' 'MNLSFINIGTTEMALLVIPPLLVVIYTIYHIINNDNLSSSKRILWLSSVLLLNIFGCLFYWLLGKEKTKAI' A
#
# COMPACT_ATOMS: atom_id res chain seq x y z
N MET A 1 4.10 -4.52 35.96
CA MET A 1 4.88 -3.93 34.85
C MET A 1 3.91 -3.65 33.71
N ASN A 2 3.78 -2.39 33.33
CA ASN A 2 2.70 -1.89 32.49
C ASN A 2 2.78 -2.46 31.06
N LEU A 3 1.67 -3.06 30.59
CA LEU A 3 1.46 -3.48 29.19
C LEU A 3 1.62 -2.32 28.19
N SER A 4 1.63 -1.07 28.69
CA SER A 4 1.77 0.16 27.95
C SER A 4 3.02 0.22 27.06
N PHE A 5 4.14 -0.41 27.45
CA PHE A 5 5.38 -0.38 26.64
C PHE A 5 5.39 -1.37 25.46
N ILE A 6 4.63 -2.47 25.54
CA ILE A 6 4.50 -3.44 24.43
C ILE A 6 3.61 -2.87 23.31
N ASN A 7 2.71 -1.93 23.63
CA ASN A 7 1.78 -1.37 22.66
C ASN A 7 2.32 -0.17 21.86
N ILE A 8 3.46 0.42 22.26
CA ILE A 8 4.14 1.57 21.60
C ILE A 8 4.91 1.15 20.32
N GLY A 9 5.06 -0.15 20.07
CA GLY A 9 5.52 -0.61 18.75
C GLY A 9 4.36 -0.82 17.80
N THR A 10 3.32 -1.47 18.31
CA THR A 10 2.18 -1.94 17.52
C THR A 10 1.23 -0.81 17.13
N THR A 11 1.01 0.17 18.01
CA THR A 11 0.05 1.26 17.77
C THR A 11 0.54 2.21 16.68
N GLU A 12 1.84 2.47 16.66
CA GLU A 12 2.55 3.35 15.74
C GLU A 12 2.64 2.71 14.35
N MET A 13 2.96 1.40 14.32
CA MET A 13 2.91 0.62 13.08
C MET A 13 1.49 0.53 12.54
N ALA A 14 0.49 0.35 13.39
CA ALA A 14 -0.92 0.37 12.99
C ALA A 14 -1.31 1.75 12.43
N LEU A 15 -0.87 2.84 13.06
CA LEU A 15 -1.11 4.21 12.57
C LEU A 15 -0.47 4.47 11.20
N LEU A 16 0.67 3.84 10.91
CA LEU A 16 1.35 3.97 9.61
C LEU A 16 0.73 3.09 8.52
N VAL A 17 0.26 1.87 8.87
CA VAL A 17 -0.20 0.87 7.89
C VAL A 17 -1.71 0.96 7.63
N ILE A 18 -2.52 1.23 8.65
CA ILE A 18 -3.98 1.22 8.54
C ILE A 18 -4.51 2.32 7.60
N PRO A 19 -4.09 3.60 7.70
CA PRO A 19 -4.67 4.63 6.85
C PRO A 19 -4.43 4.41 5.35
N PRO A 20 -3.20 4.06 4.88
CA PRO A 20 -3.00 3.69 3.48
C PRO A 20 -3.83 2.48 3.06
N LEU A 21 -3.97 1.47 3.93
CA LEU A 21 -4.79 0.30 3.65
C LEU A 21 -6.28 0.66 3.48
N LEU A 22 -6.81 1.54 4.32
CA LEU A 22 -8.18 2.04 4.20
C LEU A 22 -8.41 2.78 2.88
N VAL A 23 -7.44 3.57 2.42
CA VAL A 23 -7.51 4.24 1.11
C VAL A 23 -7.58 3.22 -0.03
N VAL A 24 -6.77 2.16 0.02
CA VAL A 24 -6.80 1.09 -0.99
C VAL A 24 -8.16 0.38 -1.00
N ILE A 25 -8.66 -0.01 0.18
CA ILE A 25 -9.97 -0.68 0.31
C ILE A 25 -11.10 0.22 -0.21
N TYR A 26 -11.13 1.49 0.19
CA TYR A 26 -12.12 2.46 -0.28
C TYR A 26 -12.05 2.65 -1.79
N THR A 27 -10.84 2.73 -2.36
CA THR A 27 -10.66 2.88 -3.80
C THR A 27 -11.19 1.66 -4.56
N ILE A 28 -10.92 0.44 -4.06
CA ILE A 28 -11.46 -0.80 -4.63
C ILE A 28 -13.00 -0.79 -4.56
N TYR A 29 -13.57 -0.46 -3.40
CA TYR A 29 -15.01 -0.32 -3.22
C TYR A 29 -15.60 0.66 -4.23
N HIS A 30 -14.98 1.83 -4.40
CA HIS A 30 -15.44 2.84 -5.34
C HIS A 30 -15.35 2.34 -6.80
N ILE A 31 -14.27 1.65 -7.20
CA ILE A 31 -14.13 1.08 -8.55
C ILE A 31 -15.23 0.04 -8.83
N ILE A 32 -15.55 -0.82 -7.87
CA ILE A 32 -16.56 -1.87 -8.01
C ILE A 32 -17.97 -1.29 -8.11
N ASN A 33 -18.28 -0.26 -7.32
CA ASN A 33 -19.62 0.34 -7.26
C ASN A 33 -19.80 1.51 -8.24
N ASN A 34 -18.80 1.83 -9.06
CA ASN A 34 -18.92 2.90 -10.05
C ASN A 34 -19.59 2.37 -11.32
N ASP A 35 -20.88 2.65 -11.46
CA ASP A 35 -21.70 2.23 -12.61
C ASP A 35 -21.36 2.99 -13.90
N ASN A 36 -20.67 4.13 -13.81
CA ASN A 36 -20.21 4.90 -14.98
C ASN A 36 -18.96 4.30 -15.64
N LEU A 37 -18.47 3.17 -15.13
CA LEU A 37 -17.18 2.62 -15.46
C LEU A 37 -17.36 1.31 -16.23
N SER A 38 -16.98 1.30 -17.52
CA SER A 38 -17.11 0.10 -18.36
C SER A 38 -16.33 -1.09 -17.81
N SER A 39 -16.82 -2.30 -18.03
CA SER A 39 -16.23 -3.53 -17.46
C SER A 39 -14.73 -3.66 -17.72
N SER A 40 -14.27 -3.33 -18.93
CA SER A 40 -12.85 -3.34 -19.29
C SER A 40 -12.03 -2.30 -18.52
N LYS A 41 -12.57 -1.08 -18.36
CA LYS A 41 -11.91 -0.03 -17.57
C LYS A 41 -11.87 -0.41 -16.09
N ARG A 42 -12.89 -1.10 -15.60
CA ARG A 42 -12.98 -1.55 -14.20
C ARG A 42 -11.85 -2.53 -13.88
N ILE A 43 -11.62 -3.50 -14.76
CA ILE A 43 -10.53 -4.47 -14.65
C ILE A 43 -9.17 -3.76 -14.69
N LEU A 44 -8.98 -2.79 -15.60
CA LEU A 44 -7.73 -2.03 -15.68
C LEU A 44 -7.44 -1.25 -14.38
N TRP A 45 -8.42 -0.52 -13.86
CA TRP A 45 -8.24 0.25 -12.62
C TRP A 45 -8.02 -0.63 -11.38
N LEU A 46 -8.75 -1.74 -11.26
CA LEU A 46 -8.51 -2.73 -10.20
C LEU A 46 -7.09 -3.30 -10.28
N SER A 47 -6.63 -3.65 -11.48
CA SER A 47 -5.25 -4.13 -11.69
C SER A 47 -4.22 -3.08 -11.29
N SER A 48 -4.40 -1.82 -11.71
CA SER A 48 -3.49 -0.73 -11.36
C SER A 48 -3.40 -0.50 -9.85
N VAL A 49 -4.53 -0.51 -9.13
CA VAL A 49 -4.55 -0.31 -7.67
C VAL A 49 -3.81 -1.43 -6.93
N LEU A 50 -3.95 -2.67 -7.38
CA LEU A 50 -3.27 -3.80 -6.76
C LEU A 50 -1.77 -3.84 -7.08
N LEU A 51 -1.38 -3.44 -8.28
CA LEU A 51 0.01 -3.45 -8.74
C LEU A 51 0.86 -2.30 -8.17
N LEU A 52 0.25 -1.24 -7.63
CA LEU A 52 0.97 -0.11 -7.02
C LEU A 52 2.00 -0.55 -5.96
N ASN A 53 1.68 -1.56 -5.16
CA ASN A 53 2.62 -2.13 -4.18
C ASN A 53 3.82 -2.82 -4.84
N ILE A 54 3.61 -3.46 -5.99
CA ILE A 54 4.65 -4.12 -6.76
C ILE A 54 5.60 -3.08 -7.38
N PHE A 55 5.06 -1.98 -7.91
CA PHE A 55 5.88 -0.91 -8.45
C PHE A 55 6.80 -0.29 -7.39
N GLY A 56 6.32 -0.09 -6.15
CA GLY A 56 7.17 0.37 -5.04
C GLY A 56 8.33 -0.58 -4.74
N CYS A 57 8.06 -1.89 -4.74
CA CYS A 57 9.08 -2.93 -4.55
C CYS A 57 10.10 -2.97 -5.70
N LEU A 58 9.62 -2.90 -6.95
CA LEU A 58 10.47 -2.83 -8.14
C LEU A 58 11.33 -1.57 -8.15
N PHE A 59 10.78 -0.42 -7.74
CA PHE A 59 11.51 0.85 -7.67
C PHE A 59 12.65 0.78 -6.64
N TYR A 60 12.40 0.21 -5.46
CA TYR A 60 13.45 -0.05 -4.47
C TYR A 60 14.54 -0.98 -5.03
N TRP A 61 14.16 -2.05 -5.72
CA TRP A 61 15.14 -2.97 -6.29
C TRP A 61 16.00 -2.32 -7.39
N LEU A 62 15.39 -1.45 -8.22
CA LEU A 62 16.08 -0.80 -9.33
C LEU A 62 16.99 0.34 -8.89
N LEU A 63 16.57 1.14 -7.90
CA LEU A 63 17.27 2.37 -7.49
C LEU A 63 17.92 2.28 -6.11
N GLY A 64 17.35 1.50 -5.19
CA GLY A 64 17.87 1.30 -3.83
C GLY A 64 19.05 0.31 -3.77
N LYS A 65 19.37 -0.37 -4.86
CA LYS A 65 20.50 -1.31 -4.95
C LYS A 65 21.84 -0.61 -5.27
N GLU A 66 21.92 0.72 -5.21
CA GLU A 66 23.22 1.39 -5.25
C GLU A 66 24.10 0.79 -4.14
N LYS A 67 25.23 0.23 -4.56
CA LYS A 67 26.16 -0.41 -3.65
C LYS A 67 26.65 0.66 -2.69
N THR A 68 26.27 0.57 -1.42
CA THR A 68 27.04 1.13 -0.32
C THR A 68 28.48 0.64 -0.53
N LYS A 69 29.33 1.45 -1.15
CA LYS A 69 30.77 1.32 -0.96
C LYS A 69 30.95 1.67 0.50
N ALA A 70 31.15 0.63 1.32
CA ALA A 70 31.68 0.79 2.65
C ALA A 70 32.95 1.62 2.53
N ILE A 71 32.90 2.85 3.03
CA ILE A 71 34.07 3.68 3.30
C ILE A 71 34.43 3.40 4.75
#